data_AF-A0A3D0JR96-F1
#
_entry.id   AF-A0A3D0JR96-F1
#
_cell.length_a   1.000
_cell.length_b   1.000
_cell.length_c   1.000
_cell.angle_alpha   90.00
_cell.angle_beta   90.00
_cell.angle_gamma   90.00
#
_symmetry.space_group_name_H-M   'P 1'
#
loop_
_entity.id
_entity.type
_entity.pdbx_description
1 polymer ?
#
loop_
_entity_poly.entity_id
_entity_poly.type
_entity_poly.pdbx_seq_one_letter_code
_entity_poly.pdbx_strand_id
1 'polypeptide(L)'
;MYTHPVLQKLLEQVEDLPFSRPVTGYLTDAYIRGSSGYGITYRHVRADRFSDGAYIHTSAIVQAEREGPFWVLHTLSGSFYVILSFNILKGAQSLDDYLHRMLTMEYPEPWQLH
;
A
#
# COMPACT_ATOMS: atom_id res chain seq x y z
N MET A 1 -8.81 0.54 22.80
CA MET A 1 -8.32 0.54 21.40
C MET A 1 -9.53 0.76 20.51
N TYR A 2 -9.71 1.96 19.97
CA TYR A 2 -10.84 2.26 19.08
C TYR A 2 -10.49 1.87 17.65
N THR A 3 -10.71 0.59 17.30
CA THR A 3 -10.66 0.16 15.90
C THR A 3 -11.77 0.89 15.16
N HIS A 4 -11.41 1.73 14.19
CA HIS A 4 -12.36 2.62 13.52
C HIS A 4 -13.42 1.78 12.78
N PRO A 5 -14.74 2.04 12.91
CA PRO A 5 -15.77 1.18 12.31
C PRO A 5 -15.67 1.03 10.78
N VAL A 6 -15.07 2.01 10.10
CA VAL A 6 -14.77 1.94 8.66
C VAL A 6 -13.64 0.93 8.37
N LEU A 7 -12.58 0.88 9.21
CA LEU A 7 -11.49 -0.08 9.05
C LEU A 7 -11.99 -1.52 9.24
N GLN A 8 -12.86 -1.79 10.21
CA GLN A 8 -13.42 -3.12 10.38
C GLN A 8 -14.19 -3.56 9.13
N LYS A 9 -15.05 -2.69 8.58
CA LYS A 9 -15.78 -2.98 7.33
C LYS A 9 -14.86 -3.17 6.12
N LEU A 10 -13.76 -2.43 6.04
CA LEU A 10 -12.77 -2.61 4.98
C LEU A 10 -12.00 -3.93 5.13
N LEU A 11 -11.75 -4.39 6.37
CA LEU A 11 -11.14 -5.69 6.65
C LEU A 11 -12.10 -6.86 6.39
N GLU A 12 -13.39 -6.70 6.68
CA GLU A 12 -14.45 -7.64 6.30
C GLU A 12 -14.56 -7.74 4.76
N GLN A 13 -14.53 -6.60 4.05
CA GLN A 13 -14.61 -6.54 2.58
C GLN A 13 -13.43 -7.19 1.83
N VAL A 14 -12.28 -7.44 2.48
CA VAL A 14 -11.14 -8.13 1.85
C VAL A 14 -11.09 -9.63 2.17
N GLU A 15 -11.90 -10.14 3.10
CA GLU A 15 -11.92 -11.58 3.43
C GLU A 15 -12.55 -12.41 2.30
N ASP A 16 -13.54 -11.86 1.58
CA ASP A 16 -14.21 -12.51 0.45
C ASP A 16 -13.50 -12.30 -0.92
N LEU A 17 -12.38 -11.56 -0.98
CA LEU A 17 -11.73 -11.19 -2.25
C LEU A 17 -10.55 -12.10 -2.62
N PRO A 18 -10.57 -12.77 -3.80
CA PRO A 18 -9.46 -13.59 -4.27
C PRO A 18 -8.35 -12.73 -4.89
N PHE A 19 -7.43 -12.24 -4.05
CA PHE A 19 -6.24 -11.52 -4.52
C PHE A 19 -5.28 -12.41 -5.32
N SER A 20 -4.57 -11.83 -6.28
CA SER A 20 -3.66 -12.56 -7.19
C SER A 20 -2.44 -13.17 -6.50
N ARG A 21 -2.07 -12.66 -5.31
CA ARG A 21 -0.91 -13.11 -4.52
C ARG A 21 -1.24 -13.11 -3.02
N PRO A 22 -0.52 -13.92 -2.20
CA PRO A 22 -0.66 -13.88 -0.75
C PRO A 22 -0.38 -12.48 -0.18
N VAL A 23 -1.36 -11.91 0.52
CA VAL A 23 -1.26 -10.55 1.06
C VAL A 23 -0.19 -10.49 2.15
N THR A 24 0.78 -9.58 1.99
CA THR A 24 1.85 -9.34 2.98
C THR A 24 1.34 -8.50 4.15
N GLY A 25 0.46 -7.54 3.88
CA GLY A 25 -0.25 -6.73 4.86
C GLY A 25 -1.22 -5.75 4.19
N TYR A 26 -2.12 -5.17 4.98
CA TYR A 26 -3.09 -4.17 4.53
C TYR A 26 -2.66 -2.78 4.99
N LEU A 27 -2.98 -1.73 4.22
CA LEU A 27 -2.60 -0.34 4.49
C LEU A 27 -3.81 0.60 4.59
N THR A 28 -3.86 1.41 5.64
CA THR A 28 -4.74 2.60 5.74
C THR A 28 -3.92 3.88 5.83
N ASP A 29 -4.58 5.02 5.65
CA ASP A 29 -3.94 6.35 5.56
C ASP A 29 -2.81 6.37 4.52
N ALA A 30 -2.98 5.60 3.44
CA ALA A 30 -1.92 5.29 2.50
C ALA A 30 -1.59 6.48 1.59
N TYR A 31 -0.31 6.64 1.26
CA TYR A 31 0.16 7.57 0.24
C TYR A 31 1.51 7.10 -0.34
N ILE A 32 1.88 7.58 -1.52
CA ILE A 32 3.18 7.27 -2.15
C ILE A 32 4.12 8.47 -2.01
N ARG A 33 5.43 8.23 -1.84
CA ARG A 33 6.46 9.28 -1.90
C ARG A 33 7.73 8.72 -2.54
N GLY A 34 8.25 9.43 -3.54
CA GLY A 34 9.31 8.89 -4.39
C GLY A 34 8.78 7.67 -5.16
N SER A 35 9.33 6.49 -4.85
CA SER A 35 8.89 5.17 -5.31
C SER A 35 8.32 4.28 -4.19
N SER A 36 8.28 4.71 -2.93
CA SER A 36 7.78 3.89 -1.81
C SER A 36 6.34 4.23 -1.43
N GLY A 37 5.56 3.20 -1.08
CA GLY A 37 4.29 3.35 -0.39
C GLY A 37 4.50 3.58 1.11
N TYR A 38 3.63 4.36 1.72
CA TYR A 38 3.60 4.68 3.15
C TYR A 38 2.18 4.48 3.68
N GLY A 39 2.03 4.08 4.94
CA GLY A 39 0.71 3.92 5.56
C GLY A 39 0.75 3.23 6.92
N ILE A 40 -0.42 3.08 7.53
CA ILE A 40 -0.62 2.34 8.78
C ILE A 40 -0.97 0.89 8.43
N THR A 41 -0.24 -0.09 8.99
CA THR A 41 -0.36 -1.50 8.61
C THR A 41 -1.30 -2.31 9.49
N TYR A 42 -1.96 -3.32 8.92
CA TYR A 42 -2.84 -4.28 9.59
C TYR A 42 -2.68 -5.69 9.00
N ARG A 43 -2.87 -6.72 9.85
CA ARG A 43 -2.76 -8.16 9.52
C ARG A 43 -1.48 -8.52 8.76
N HIS A 44 -0.35 -7.89 9.11
CA HIS A 44 0.91 -8.10 8.42
C HIS A 44 1.50 -9.49 8.77
N VAL A 45 1.97 -10.24 7.77
CA VAL A 45 2.60 -11.57 7.92
C VAL A 45 3.90 -11.62 8.75
N ARG A 46 4.33 -10.48 9.31
CA ARG A 46 5.48 -10.32 10.22
C ARG A 46 5.08 -9.39 11.38
N ALA A 47 4.04 -9.79 12.11
CA ALA A 47 3.52 -9.07 13.27
C ALA A 47 4.54 -8.92 14.42
N ASP A 48 5.66 -9.66 14.38
CA ASP A 48 6.85 -9.48 15.25
C ASP A 48 7.56 -8.13 15.03
N ARG A 49 7.38 -7.52 13.84
CA ARG A 49 8.02 -6.25 13.42
C ARG A 49 7.02 -5.18 13.03
N PHE A 50 5.86 -5.60 12.54
CA PHE A 50 4.84 -4.75 11.93
C PHE A 50 3.48 -5.06 12.57
N SER A 51 3.33 -4.66 13.82
CA SER A 51 2.08 -4.82 14.56
C SER A 51 0.95 -3.98 13.97
N ASP A 52 -0.30 -4.44 14.10
CA ASP A 52 -1.49 -3.68 13.69
C ASP A 52 -1.49 -2.25 14.29
N GLY A 53 -1.66 -1.25 13.44
CA GLY A 53 -1.55 0.16 13.82
C GLY A 53 -0.14 0.76 13.72
N ALA A 54 0.89 -0.01 13.38
CA ALA A 54 2.23 0.52 13.14
C ALA A 54 2.28 1.30 11.82
N TYR A 55 2.94 2.46 11.82
CA TYR A 55 3.21 3.22 10.60
C TYR A 55 4.46 2.68 9.90
N ILE A 56 4.35 2.33 8.62
CA ILE A 56 5.42 1.72 7.84
C ILE A 56 5.65 2.46 6.51
N HIS A 57 6.79 2.16 5.90
CA HIS A 57 7.05 2.42 4.48
C HIS A 57 7.50 1.13 3.80
N THR A 58 7.19 0.99 2.52
CA THR A 58 7.61 -0.16 1.72
C THR A 58 9.00 0.04 1.13
N SER A 59 9.62 -1.05 0.68
CA SER A 59 10.62 -0.97 -0.41
C SER A 59 9.98 -0.38 -1.67
N ALA A 60 10.80 0.03 -2.65
CA ALA A 60 10.32 0.62 -3.90
C ALA A 60 9.20 -0.23 -4.54
N ILE A 61 8.11 0.44 -4.94
CA ILE A 61 7.02 -0.14 -5.73
C ILE A 61 7.57 -0.45 -7.12
N VAL A 62 7.22 -1.63 -7.64
CA VAL A 62 7.56 -2.07 -9.00
C VAL A 62 6.32 -2.20 -9.89
N GLN A 63 5.13 -2.35 -9.29
CA GLN A 63 3.84 -2.44 -9.98
C GLN A 63 2.74 -1.97 -9.01
N ALA A 64 1.82 -1.14 -9.50
CA ALA A 64 0.64 -0.67 -8.77
C ALA A 64 -0.58 -0.85 -9.67
N GLU A 65 -1.56 -1.64 -9.23
CA GLU A 65 -2.73 -2.01 -10.03
C GLU A 65 -3.99 -2.19 -9.17
N ARG A 66 -5.13 -2.48 -9.81
CA ARG A 66 -6.41 -2.65 -9.11
C ARG A 66 -6.86 -4.10 -9.08
N GLU A 67 -7.17 -4.58 -7.88
CA GLU A 67 -7.82 -5.88 -7.67
C GLU A 67 -9.14 -5.67 -6.93
N GLY A 68 -10.24 -5.99 -7.62
CA GLY A 68 -11.60 -5.67 -7.15
C GLY A 68 -11.80 -4.15 -6.96
N PRO A 69 -12.29 -3.69 -5.80
CA PRO A 69 -12.41 -2.26 -5.52
C PRO A 69 -11.06 -1.61 -5.15
N PHE A 70 -10.08 -2.38 -4.66
CA PHE A 70 -8.87 -1.89 -4.02
C PHE A 70 -7.70 -1.63 -4.99
N TRP A 71 -6.71 -0.87 -4.52
CA TRP A 71 -5.39 -0.77 -5.15
C TRP A 71 -4.41 -1.70 -4.43
N VAL A 72 -3.54 -2.35 -5.20
CA VAL A 72 -2.50 -3.25 -4.70
C VAL A 72 -1.12 -2.78 -5.15
N LEU A 73 -0.13 -2.96 -4.28
CA LEU A 73 1.26 -2.56 -4.49
C LEU A 73 2.17 -3.78 -4.42
N HIS A 74 2.89 -4.05 -5.51
CA HIS A 74 3.99 -5.00 -5.55
C HIS A 74 5.29 -4.25 -5.33
N THR A 75 6.16 -4.78 -4.47
CA THR A 75 7.40 -4.09 -4.08
C THR A 75 8.64 -4.89 -4.41
N LEU A 76 9.78 -4.20 -4.51
CA LEU A 76 11.09 -4.77 -4.85
C LEU A 76 11.54 -5.89 -3.88
N SER A 77 11.06 -5.88 -2.63
CA SER A 77 11.28 -6.97 -1.66
C SER A 77 10.34 -8.17 -1.83
N GLY A 78 9.60 -8.25 -2.95
CA GLY A 78 8.63 -9.31 -3.24
C GLY A 78 7.33 -9.22 -2.44
N SER A 79 7.08 -8.10 -1.76
CA SER A 79 5.89 -7.90 -0.92
C SER A 79 4.68 -7.46 -1.73
N PHE A 80 3.49 -7.83 -1.28
CA PHE A 80 2.19 -7.46 -1.86
C PHE A 80 1.33 -6.79 -0.78
N TYR A 81 1.03 -5.50 -0.94
CA TYR A 81 0.22 -4.74 0.00
C TYR A 81 -1.10 -4.29 -0.63
N VAL A 82 -2.20 -4.40 0.12
CA VAL A 82 -3.53 -3.94 -0.30
C VAL A 82 -3.85 -2.60 0.39
N ILE A 83 -4.17 -1.57 -0.38
CA ILE A 83 -4.59 -0.27 0.15
C ILE A 83 -6.09 -0.31 0.45
N LEU A 84 -6.44 -0.31 1.73
CA LEU A 84 -7.81 -0.21 2.23
C LEU A 84 -8.31 1.24 2.25
N SER A 85 -7.43 2.20 2.57
CA SER A 85 -7.76 3.62 2.50
C SER A 85 -6.54 4.51 2.22
N PHE A 86 -6.78 5.60 1.49
CA PHE A 86 -5.80 6.65 1.23
C PHE A 86 -5.80 7.71 2.34
N ASN A 87 -4.66 8.38 2.54
CA ASN A 87 -4.59 9.56 3.39
C ASN A 87 -5.47 10.69 2.84
N ILE A 88 -6.30 11.28 3.70
CA ILE A 88 -7.34 12.24 3.32
C ILE A 88 -6.82 13.53 2.67
N LEU A 89 -5.55 13.92 2.90
CA LEU A 89 -4.98 15.17 2.40
C LEU A 89 -4.21 15.01 1.08
N LYS A 90 -3.68 13.81 0.79
CA LYS A 90 -2.71 13.60 -0.30
C LYS A 90 -2.69 12.19 -0.92
N GLY A 91 -3.37 11.21 -0.34
CA GLY A 91 -3.17 9.80 -0.69
C GLY A 91 -3.53 9.47 -2.13
N ALA A 92 -4.73 9.86 -2.58
CA ALA A 92 -5.17 9.65 -3.96
C ALA A 92 -4.25 10.39 -4.96
N GLN A 93 -4.06 11.70 -4.78
CA GLN A 93 -3.16 12.51 -5.61
C GLN A 93 -1.75 11.91 -5.70
N SER A 94 -1.19 11.42 -4.59
CA SER A 94 0.15 10.82 -4.59
C SER A 94 0.26 9.51 -5.38
N LEU A 95 -0.85 8.78 -5.55
CA LEU A 95 -0.92 7.62 -6.44
C LEU A 95 -1.03 8.06 -7.90
N ASP A 96 -1.87 9.05 -8.22
CA ASP A 96 -1.96 9.60 -9.57
C ASP A 96 -0.61 10.22 -10.00
N ASP A 97 0.06 10.93 -9.09
CA ASP A 97 1.41 11.49 -9.24
C ASP A 97 2.47 10.39 -9.42
N TYR A 98 2.32 9.21 -8.81
CA TYR A 98 3.11 8.05 -9.27
C TYR A 98 2.68 7.69 -10.67
N LEU A 99 1.46 7.19 -10.87
CA LEU A 99 1.01 6.54 -12.10
C LEU A 99 1.36 7.36 -13.36
N HIS A 100 1.26 8.69 -13.29
CA HIS A 100 1.79 9.58 -14.32
C HIS A 100 3.28 9.36 -14.60
N ARG A 101 4.17 9.52 -13.61
CA ARG A 101 5.62 9.21 -13.72
C ARG A 101 5.90 7.75 -14.10
N MET A 102 5.12 6.79 -13.59
CA MET A 102 5.32 5.36 -13.92
C MET A 102 4.91 5.06 -15.39
N LEU A 103 4.16 5.96 -16.04
CA LEU A 103 3.77 5.93 -17.47
C LEU A 103 4.67 6.80 -18.38
N THR A 104 5.07 8.01 -17.94
CA THR A 104 5.90 8.94 -18.73
C THR A 104 7.38 8.54 -18.80
N MET A 105 7.77 7.51 -18.04
CA MET A 105 9.17 7.10 -17.83
C MET A 105 10.03 8.17 -17.14
N GLU A 106 9.42 9.14 -16.45
CA GLU A 106 10.10 10.18 -15.65
C GLU A 106 10.59 9.63 -14.29
N TYR A 107 11.41 8.58 -14.36
CA TYR A 107 12.09 7.99 -13.22
C TYR A 107 13.47 8.62 -13.01
N PRO A 108 13.85 8.99 -11.76
CA PRO A 108 15.21 8.71 -11.32
C PRO A 108 15.37 7.18 -11.22
N GLU A 109 16.49 6.65 -11.71
CA GLU A 109 16.74 5.20 -11.72
C GLU A 109 16.61 4.58 -10.32
N PRO A 110 16.11 3.34 -10.14
CA PRO A 110 15.86 2.75 -8.81
C PRO A 110 17.07 2.71 -7.87
N TRP A 111 18.28 2.83 -8.43
CA TRP A 111 19.58 2.81 -7.76
C TRP A 111 20.09 4.20 -7.35
N GLN A 112 19.37 5.28 -7.65
CA GLN A 112 19.76 6.66 -7.31
C GLN A 112 19.28 7.11 -5.90
N LEU A 113 18.87 6.17 -5.05
CA LEU A 113 18.49 6.39 -3.66
C LEU A 113 19.56 5.80 -2.72
N HIS A 114 20.73 6.46 -2.71
CA HIS A 114 21.87 6.20 -1.83
C HIS A 114 22.17 7.43 -0.97
#